data_AF-A0A223B3T5-F1
#
_entry.id   AF-A0A223B3T5-F1
#
_cell.length_a   1.000
_cell.length_b   1.000
_cell.length_c   1.000
_cell.angle_alpha   90.00
_cell.angle_beta   90.00
_cell.angle_gamma   90.00
#
_symmetry.space_group_name_H-M   'P 1'
#
loop_
_entity.id
_entity.type
_entity.pdbx_description
1 polymer ?
#
loop_
_entity_poly.entity_id
_entity_poly.type
_entity_poly.pdbx_seq_one_letter_code
_entity_poly.pdbx_strand_id
1 'polypeptide(L)'
;MKFEKLIEFSSWDFIFSMITFLVLFLILKHFFFEKVHNFMESRRKEVEDALDNAAEASRLADEKLADYEKKIADVSTESRRIIKTARDEAKLEADSIISEANEEAHKMFKHSQQEIEREKFNAEKELREEVGTLAVMAARRILKKEIKPEDHKGIVDDVIKEVEAKRWN
;
A
#
# COMPACT_ATOMS: atom_id res chain seq x y z
N MET A 1 -59.70 67.73 -82.53
CA MET A 1 -59.35 66.64 -81.60
C MET A 1 -57.86 66.39 -81.73
N LYS A 2 -57.09 66.62 -80.65
CA LYS A 2 -55.63 66.52 -80.61
C LYS A 2 -55.22 65.05 -80.39
N PHE A 3 -54.81 64.34 -81.44
CA PHE A 3 -54.28 62.96 -81.33
C PHE A 3 -53.18 62.65 -82.37
N GLU A 4 -52.38 63.63 -82.79
CA GLU A 4 -51.23 63.42 -83.69
C GLU A 4 -49.86 63.82 -83.09
N LYS A 5 -49.75 63.87 -81.75
CA LYS A 5 -48.46 64.06 -81.05
C LYS A 5 -48.29 63.10 -79.88
N LEU A 6 -48.49 61.79 -80.10
CA LEU A 6 -48.37 60.80 -79.02
C LEU A 6 -47.25 59.79 -79.18
N ILE A 7 -46.45 59.85 -80.25
CA ILE A 7 -45.25 58.99 -80.36
C ILE A 7 -44.15 59.73 -81.15
N GLU A 8 -43.60 60.78 -80.55
CA GLU A 8 -42.17 61.03 -80.77
C GLU A 8 -41.46 60.16 -79.73
N PHE A 9 -41.12 58.91 -80.08
CA PHE A 9 -40.07 58.19 -79.35
C PHE A 9 -38.79 58.98 -79.57
N SER A 10 -38.57 59.97 -78.71
CA SER A 10 -37.39 60.79 -78.76
C SER A 10 -36.21 59.87 -78.52
N SER A 11 -35.16 59.98 -79.33
CA SER A 11 -33.89 59.26 -79.09
C SER A 11 -33.37 59.48 -77.66
N TRP A 12 -33.83 60.56 -77.01
CA TRP A 12 -33.59 60.92 -75.62
C TRP A 12 -34.17 59.93 -74.60
N ASP A 13 -35.37 59.38 -74.80
CA ASP A 13 -36.00 58.43 -73.86
C ASP A 13 -35.25 57.09 -73.85
N PHE A 14 -34.77 56.65 -75.03
CA PHE A 14 -33.93 55.47 -75.15
C PHE A 14 -32.58 55.67 -74.44
N ILE A 15 -31.96 56.84 -74.57
CA ILE A 15 -30.70 57.18 -73.88
C ILE A 15 -30.91 57.16 -72.36
N PHE A 16 -31.98 57.76 -71.84
CA PHE A 16 -32.25 57.74 -70.40
C PHE A 16 -32.57 56.35 -69.86
N SER A 17 -33.32 55.53 -70.61
CA SER A 17 -33.57 54.14 -70.25
C SER A 17 -32.26 53.34 -70.22
N MET A 18 -31.38 53.55 -71.20
CA MET A 18 -30.06 52.92 -71.26
C MET A 18 -29.16 53.34 -70.08
N ILE A 19 -29.15 54.62 -69.72
CA ILE A 19 -28.41 55.13 -68.55
C ILE A 19 -28.96 54.51 -67.26
N THR A 20 -30.29 54.45 -67.10
CA THR A 20 -30.94 53.85 -65.92
C THR A 20 -30.63 52.37 -65.79
N PHE A 21 -30.67 51.63 -66.91
CA PHE A 21 -30.28 50.23 -66.97
C PHE A 21 -28.79 50.03 -66.62
N LEU A 22 -27.90 50.87 -67.16
CA LEU A 22 -26.47 50.82 -66.84
C LEU A 22 -26.20 51.11 -65.37
N VAL A 23 -26.85 52.12 -64.79
CA VAL A 23 -26.71 52.44 -63.37
C VAL A 23 -27.21 51.28 -62.50
N LEU A 24 -28.38 50.72 -62.80
CA LEU A 24 -28.90 49.55 -62.09
C LEU A 24 -27.98 48.33 -62.24
N PHE A 25 -27.46 48.09 -63.45
CA PHE A 25 -26.53 47.00 -63.73
C PHE A 25 -25.22 47.15 -62.95
N LEU A 26 -24.66 48.37 -62.86
CA LEU A 26 -23.45 48.63 -62.09
C LEU A 26 -23.66 48.43 -60.59
N ILE A 27 -24.80 48.87 -60.04
CA ILE A 27 -25.17 48.64 -58.64
C ILE A 27 -25.32 47.14 -58.37
N LEU A 28 -26.07 46.42 -59.20
CA LEU A 28 -26.25 44.97 -59.04
C LEU A 28 -24.93 44.21 -59.19
N LYS A 29 -24.11 44.56 -60.18
CA LYS A 29 -22.79 43.93 -60.37
C LYS A 29 -21.91 44.11 -59.14
N HIS A 30 -21.87 45.31 -58.56
CA HIS A 30 -21.04 45.58 -57.40
C HIS A 30 -21.51 44.80 -56.16
N PHE A 31 -22.80 44.90 -55.80
CA PHE A 31 -23.33 44.27 -54.60
C PHE A 31 -23.46 42.74 -54.70
N PHE A 32 -23.80 42.21 -55.87
CA PHE A 32 -24.06 40.78 -56.03
C PHE A 32 -22.76 39.98 -56.16
N PHE A 33 -21.74 40.54 -56.80
CA PHE A 33 -20.44 39.88 -56.93
C PHE A 33 -19.78 39.65 -55.57
N GLU A 34 -19.82 40.65 -54.69
CA GLU A 34 -19.30 40.53 -53.33
C GLU A 34 -20.05 39.47 -52.52
N LYS A 35 -21.39 39.50 -52.51
CA LYS A 35 -22.20 38.52 -51.77
C LYS A 35 -22.00 37.08 -52.27
N VAL A 36 -21.96 36.87 -53.58
CA VAL A 36 -21.77 35.54 -54.17
C VAL A 36 -20.36 35.02 -53.91
N HIS A 37 -19.34 35.88 -54.02
CA HIS A 37 -17.97 35.52 -53.72
C HIS A 37 -17.82 35.09 -52.26
N ASN A 38 -18.32 35.91 -51.32
CA ASN A 38 -18.26 35.61 -49.89
C ASN A 38 -19.02 34.32 -49.52
N PHE A 39 -20.15 34.03 -50.17
CA PHE A 39 -20.88 32.79 -49.95
C PHE A 39 -20.09 31.56 -50.42
N MET A 40 -19.46 31.65 -51.60
CA MET A 40 -18.62 30.57 -52.13
C MET A 40 -17.36 30.36 -51.30
N GLU A 41 -16.73 31.43 -50.83
CA GLU A 41 -15.57 31.36 -49.95
C GLU A 41 -15.94 30.78 -48.58
N SER A 42 -17.04 31.22 -47.97
CA SER A 42 -17.53 30.67 -46.71
C SER A 42 -17.82 29.17 -46.83
N ARG A 43 -18.45 28.74 -47.93
CA ARG A 43 -18.73 27.32 -48.16
C ARG A 43 -17.47 26.50 -48.41
N ARG A 44 -16.49 27.06 -49.13
CA ARG A 44 -15.19 26.42 -49.31
C ARG A 44 -14.49 26.25 -47.96
N LYS A 45 -14.46 27.31 -47.15
CA LYS A 45 -13.84 27.29 -45.83
C LYS A 45 -14.52 26.30 -44.88
N GLU A 46 -15.84 26.24 -44.87
CA GLU A 46 -16.58 25.27 -44.05
C GLU A 46 -16.23 23.82 -44.41
N VAL A 47 -16.09 23.51 -45.72
CA VAL A 47 -15.69 22.18 -46.17
C VAL A 47 -14.23 21.88 -45.82
N GLU A 48 -13.33 22.85 -46.00
CA GLU A 48 -11.92 22.73 -45.65
C GLU A 48 -11.75 22.50 -44.13
N ASP A 49 -12.39 23.33 -43.31
CA ASP A 49 -12.42 23.19 -41.85
C ASP A 49 -13.01 21.82 -41.44
N ALA A 50 -14.07 21.36 -42.09
CA ALA A 50 -14.66 20.05 -41.79
C ALA A 50 -13.72 18.88 -42.12
N LEU A 51 -13.00 18.96 -43.24
CA LEU A 51 -12.01 17.95 -43.64
C LEU A 51 -10.80 17.95 -42.71
N ASP A 52 -10.29 19.13 -42.36
CA ASP A 52 -9.15 19.27 -41.44
C ASP A 52 -9.50 18.76 -40.04
N ASN A 53 -10.70 19.10 -39.54
CA ASN A 53 -11.18 18.58 -38.26
C ASN A 53 -11.36 17.06 -38.28
N ALA A 54 -11.85 16.48 -39.39
CA ALA A 54 -11.99 15.04 -39.52
C ALA A 54 -10.61 14.34 -39.56
N ALA A 55 -9.64 14.91 -40.29
CA ALA A 55 -8.28 14.40 -40.36
C ALA A 55 -7.60 14.44 -38.99
N GLU A 56 -7.72 15.56 -38.27
CA GLU A 56 -7.15 15.72 -36.93
C GLU A 56 -7.82 14.79 -35.93
N ALA A 57 -9.14 14.64 -35.98
CA ALA A 57 -9.87 13.70 -35.13
C ALA A 57 -9.41 12.25 -35.37
N SER A 58 -9.20 11.85 -36.62
CA SER A 58 -8.66 10.52 -36.96
C SER A 58 -7.24 10.35 -36.40
N ARG A 59 -6.37 11.34 -36.61
CA ARG A 59 -4.99 11.32 -36.11
C ARG A 59 -4.94 11.19 -34.58
N LEU A 60 -5.76 11.98 -33.88
CA LEU A 60 -5.86 11.92 -32.43
C LEU A 60 -6.43 10.58 -31.96
N ALA A 61 -7.41 10.01 -32.66
CA ALA A 61 -7.95 8.70 -32.33
C ALA A 61 -6.88 7.60 -32.46
N ASP A 62 -6.10 7.60 -33.53
CA ASP A 62 -5.01 6.64 -33.76
C ASP A 62 -3.90 6.81 -32.71
N GLU A 63 -3.53 8.04 -32.38
CA GLU A 63 -2.55 8.35 -31.34
C GLU A 63 -3.02 7.83 -29.96
N LYS A 64 -4.30 8.08 -29.61
CA LYS A 64 -4.88 7.57 -28.37
C LYS A 64 -4.95 6.05 -28.36
N LEU A 65 -5.31 5.41 -29.47
CA LEU A 65 -5.37 3.96 -29.57
C LEU A 65 -4.00 3.34 -29.32
N ALA A 66 -2.95 3.86 -29.98
CA ALA A 66 -1.57 3.40 -29.77
C ALA A 66 -1.12 3.58 -28.30
N ASP A 67 -1.45 4.71 -27.69
CA ASP A 67 -1.19 4.97 -26.27
C ASP A 67 -1.91 3.98 -25.34
N TYR A 68 -3.17 3.65 -25.64
CA TYR A 68 -3.95 2.67 -24.89
C TYR A 68 -3.39 1.26 -25.03
N GLU A 69 -3.06 0.84 -26.25
CA GLU A 69 -2.45 -0.47 -26.52
C GLU A 69 -1.13 -0.63 -25.76
N LYS A 70 -0.28 0.41 -25.78
CA LYS A 70 0.96 0.45 -25.01
C LYS A 70 0.70 0.33 -23.51
N LYS A 71 -0.25 1.10 -22.97
CA LYS A 71 -0.63 1.02 -21.55
C LYS A 71 -1.14 -0.36 -21.16
N ILE A 72 -1.94 -1.00 -22.02
CA ILE A 72 -2.45 -2.36 -21.75
C ILE A 72 -1.30 -3.38 -21.73
N ALA A 73 -0.35 -3.29 -22.65
CA ALA A 73 0.85 -4.13 -22.67
C ALA A 73 1.69 -3.94 -21.40
N ASP A 74 1.88 -2.69 -20.98
CA ASP A 74 2.62 -2.34 -19.76
C ASP A 74 1.93 -2.84 -18.49
N VAL A 75 0.60 -2.71 -18.40
CA VAL A 75 -0.20 -3.20 -17.25
C VAL A 75 -0.01 -4.70 -17.04
N SER A 76 0.02 -5.50 -18.09
CA SER A 76 0.24 -6.94 -18.00
C SER A 76 1.62 -7.27 -17.41
N THR A 77 2.65 -6.55 -17.84
CA THR A 77 4.03 -6.72 -17.35
C THR A 77 4.17 -6.26 -15.91
N GLU A 78 3.59 -5.11 -15.58
CA GLU A 78 3.59 -4.57 -14.23
C GLU A 78 2.83 -5.46 -13.26
N SER A 79 1.69 -6.01 -13.66
CA SER A 79 0.90 -6.95 -12.85
C SER A 79 1.71 -8.22 -12.54
N ARG A 80 2.41 -8.78 -13.53
CA ARG A 80 3.33 -9.92 -13.31
C ARG A 80 4.46 -9.56 -12.35
N ARG A 81 5.01 -8.35 -12.48
CA ARG A 81 6.07 -7.84 -11.60
C ARG A 81 5.58 -7.74 -10.16
N ILE A 82 4.42 -7.12 -9.94
CA ILE A 82 3.79 -6.98 -8.61
C ILE A 82 3.54 -8.36 -7.99
N ILE A 83 2.94 -9.30 -8.73
CA ILE A 83 2.68 -10.65 -8.22
C ILE A 83 3.99 -11.37 -7.86
N LYS A 84 5.04 -11.22 -8.68
CA LYS A 84 6.33 -11.82 -8.40
C LYS A 84 6.95 -11.23 -7.14
N THR A 85 7.03 -9.90 -7.04
CA THR A 85 7.55 -9.21 -5.86
C THR A 85 6.79 -9.61 -4.60
N ALA A 86 5.46 -9.62 -4.63
CA ALA A 86 4.64 -10.02 -3.49
C ALA A 86 4.89 -11.47 -3.06
N ARG A 87 5.12 -12.39 -4.02
CA ARG A 87 5.48 -13.79 -3.71
C ARG A 87 6.86 -13.91 -3.10
N ASP A 88 7.83 -13.17 -3.63
CA ASP A 88 9.21 -13.18 -3.13
C ASP A 88 9.26 -12.58 -1.71
N GLU A 89 8.55 -11.48 -1.46
CA GLU A 89 8.39 -10.87 -0.13
C GLU A 89 7.66 -11.80 0.85
N ALA A 90 6.55 -12.41 0.44
CA ALA A 90 5.83 -13.36 1.28
C ALA A 90 6.68 -14.58 1.65
N LYS A 91 7.55 -15.04 0.74
CA LYS A 91 8.49 -16.12 1.03
C LYS A 91 9.55 -15.70 2.04
N LEU A 92 10.15 -14.52 1.87
CA LEU A 92 11.13 -13.98 2.81
C LEU A 92 10.53 -13.80 4.20
N GLU A 93 9.31 -13.28 4.28
CA GLU A 93 8.59 -13.12 5.54
C GLU A 93 8.29 -14.47 6.20
N ALA A 94 7.82 -15.45 5.42
CA ALA A 94 7.58 -16.81 5.92
C ALA A 94 8.87 -17.46 6.47
N ASP A 95 9.98 -17.31 5.74
CA ASP A 95 11.29 -17.82 6.18
C ASP A 95 11.76 -17.10 7.46
N SER A 96 11.53 -15.78 7.59
CA SER A 96 11.82 -15.01 8.81
C SER A 96 11.00 -15.48 10.00
N ILE A 97 9.68 -15.62 9.83
CA ILE A 97 8.76 -16.09 10.87
C ILE A 97 9.17 -17.48 11.36
N ILE A 98 9.52 -18.40 10.45
CA ILE A 98 9.97 -19.75 10.82
C ILE A 98 11.31 -19.69 11.56
N SER A 99 12.25 -18.85 11.12
CA SER A 99 13.53 -18.67 11.79
C SER A 99 13.36 -18.13 13.21
N GLU A 100 12.55 -17.08 13.37
CA GLU A 100 12.25 -16.48 14.67
C GLU A 100 11.55 -17.46 15.61
N ALA A 101 10.55 -18.20 15.10
CA ALA A 101 9.85 -19.22 15.88
C ALA A 101 10.79 -20.33 16.36
N ASN A 102 11.73 -20.78 15.51
CA ASN A 102 12.74 -21.75 15.91
C ASN A 102 13.71 -21.19 16.95
N GLU A 103 14.13 -19.94 16.81
CA GLU A 103 15.00 -19.28 17.79
C GLU A 103 14.29 -19.13 19.14
N GLU A 104 13.02 -18.72 19.15
CA GLU A 104 12.20 -18.60 20.35
C GLU A 104 11.96 -19.95 21.01
N ALA A 105 11.65 -20.99 20.23
CA ALA A 105 11.52 -22.36 20.73
C ALA A 105 12.82 -22.86 21.38
N HIS A 106 13.99 -22.58 20.77
CA HIS A 106 15.28 -22.92 21.36
C HIS A 106 15.56 -22.16 22.65
N LYS A 107 15.24 -20.85 22.71
CA LYS A 107 15.36 -20.04 23.93
C LYS A 107 14.47 -20.59 25.03
N MET A 108 13.21 -20.90 24.71
CA MET A 108 12.25 -21.49 25.63
C MET A 108 12.75 -22.83 26.18
N PHE A 109 13.23 -23.72 25.31
CA PHE A 109 13.76 -25.02 25.72
C PHE A 109 14.98 -24.88 26.65
N LYS A 110 15.89 -23.97 26.33
CA LYS A 110 17.06 -23.70 27.18
C LYS A 110 16.65 -23.14 28.55
N HIS A 111 15.72 -22.19 28.57
CA HIS A 111 15.16 -21.64 29.80
C HIS A 111 14.49 -22.73 30.63
N SER A 112 13.63 -23.55 30.03
CA SER A 112 12.98 -24.68 30.72
C SER A 112 13.98 -25.68 31.30
N GLN A 113 15.08 -25.98 30.60
CA GLN A 113 16.13 -26.84 31.17
C GLN A 113 16.79 -26.21 32.40
N GLN A 114 17.10 -24.92 32.34
CA GLN A 114 17.67 -24.20 33.49
C GLN A 114 16.71 -24.18 34.69
N GLU A 115 15.41 -23.96 34.45
CA GLU A 115 14.39 -24.02 35.48
C GLU A 115 14.30 -25.43 36.08
N ILE A 116 14.33 -26.49 35.26
CA ILE A 116 14.32 -27.88 35.73
C ILE A 116 15.54 -28.18 36.60
N GLU A 117 16.73 -27.72 36.21
CA GLU A 117 17.95 -27.89 37.01
C GLU A 117 17.84 -27.17 38.36
N ARG A 118 17.29 -25.95 38.37
CA ARG A 118 17.04 -25.20 39.60
C ARG A 118 16.03 -25.90 40.50
N GLU A 119 14.93 -26.39 39.95
CA GLU A 119 13.91 -27.12 40.71
C GLU A 119 14.46 -28.44 41.27
N LYS A 120 15.28 -29.17 40.52
CA LYS A 120 15.97 -30.37 41.03
C LYS A 120 16.86 -30.04 42.23
N PHE A 121 17.63 -28.96 42.15
CA PHE A 121 18.48 -28.52 43.25
C PHE A 121 17.65 -28.14 44.49
N ASN A 122 16.55 -27.41 44.30
CA ASN A 122 15.62 -27.05 45.38
C ASN A 122 14.99 -28.29 46.02
N ALA A 123 14.52 -29.25 45.21
CA ALA A 123 13.93 -30.50 45.69
C ALA A 123 14.94 -31.36 46.46
N GLU A 124 16.21 -31.43 46.01
CA GLU A 124 17.26 -32.15 46.74
C GLU A 124 17.56 -31.50 48.09
N LYS A 125 17.59 -30.16 48.14
CA LYS A 125 17.78 -29.42 49.39
C LYS A 125 16.63 -29.68 50.37
N GLU A 126 15.39 -29.59 49.91
CA GLU A 126 14.19 -29.85 50.73
C GLU A 126 14.19 -31.29 51.27
N LEU A 127 14.53 -32.27 50.42
CA LEU A 127 14.65 -33.67 50.84
C LEU A 127 15.71 -33.86 51.92
N ARG A 128 16.87 -33.20 51.82
CA ARG A 128 17.93 -33.28 52.84
C ARG A 128 17.47 -32.69 54.18
N GLU A 129 16.72 -31.59 54.16
CA GLU A 129 16.15 -30.97 55.37
C GLU A 129 15.09 -31.88 56.02
N GLU A 130 14.22 -32.50 55.22
CA GLU A 130 13.20 -33.43 55.72
C GLU A 130 13.82 -34.72 56.29
N VAL A 131 14.79 -35.31 55.59
CA VAL A 131 15.55 -36.49 56.07
C VAL A 131 16.32 -36.16 57.35
N GLY A 132 16.96 -34.99 57.43
CA GLY A 132 17.64 -34.54 58.64
C GLY A 132 16.69 -34.42 59.83
N THR A 133 15.50 -33.87 59.60
CA THR A 133 14.44 -33.76 60.61
C THR A 133 13.97 -35.14 61.07
N LEU A 134 13.72 -36.06 60.15
CA LEU A 134 13.35 -37.46 60.44
C LEU A 134 14.45 -38.19 61.22
N ALA A 135 15.72 -38.03 60.84
CA ALA A 135 16.85 -38.63 61.54
C ALA A 135 16.98 -38.14 62.99
N VAL A 136 16.82 -36.83 63.23
CA VAL A 136 16.81 -36.26 64.58
C VAL A 136 15.62 -36.78 65.39
N MET A 137 14.44 -36.90 64.79
CA MET A 137 13.27 -37.48 65.47
C MET A 137 13.48 -38.96 65.84
N ALA A 138 14.07 -39.75 64.93
CA ALA A 138 14.42 -41.14 65.19
C ALA A 138 15.45 -41.26 66.31
N ALA A 139 16.53 -40.47 66.28
CA ALA A 139 17.55 -40.43 67.32
C ALA A 139 16.97 -40.04 68.69
N ARG A 140 16.09 -39.03 68.75
CA ARG A 140 15.36 -38.67 69.98
C ARG A 140 14.53 -39.82 70.54
N ARG A 141 13.87 -40.60 69.66
CA ARG A 141 13.00 -41.72 70.07
C ARG A 141 13.80 -42.92 70.57
N ILE A 142 14.96 -43.18 69.99
CA ILE A 142 15.94 -44.19 70.44
C ILE A 142 16.52 -43.77 71.80
N LEU A 143 17.10 -42.57 71.90
CA LEU A 143 17.65 -42.04 73.16
C LEU A 143 16.63 -42.07 74.31
N LYS A 144 15.36 -41.73 74.05
CA LYS A 144 14.29 -41.81 75.06
C LYS A 144 13.99 -43.24 75.53
N LYS A 145 14.30 -44.26 74.72
CA LYS A 145 14.07 -45.68 75.01
C LYS A 145 15.29 -46.35 75.68
N GLU A 146 16.51 -45.95 75.32
CA GLU A 146 17.75 -46.50 75.87
C GLU A 146 18.25 -45.80 77.16
N ILE A 147 17.87 -44.55 77.44
CA ILE A 147 18.37 -43.81 78.61
C ILE A 147 17.93 -44.46 79.92
N LYS A 148 18.92 -44.87 80.72
CA LYS A 148 18.74 -45.28 82.13
C LYS A 148 19.05 -44.10 83.07
N PRO A 149 18.60 -44.14 84.34
CA PRO A 149 18.88 -43.08 85.32
C PRO A 149 20.39 -42.83 85.55
N GLU A 150 21.24 -43.82 85.26
CA GLU A 150 22.69 -43.78 85.47
C GLU A 150 23.43 -42.98 84.37
N ASP A 151 22.91 -42.96 83.14
CA ASP A 151 23.52 -42.30 81.98
C ASP A 151 23.42 -40.76 82.03
N HIS A 152 22.54 -40.22 82.87
CA HIS A 152 22.32 -38.76 82.99
C HIS A 152 23.53 -38.02 83.58
N LYS A 153 24.34 -38.67 84.42
CA LYS A 153 25.50 -38.01 85.05
C LYS A 153 26.66 -37.84 84.07
N GLY A 154 26.95 -38.85 83.25
CA GLY A 154 28.04 -38.79 82.25
C GLY A 154 27.80 -37.74 81.16
N ILE A 155 26.55 -37.61 80.68
CA ILE A 155 26.20 -36.64 79.63
C ILE A 155 26.38 -35.20 80.13
N VAL A 156 26.04 -34.91 81.39
CA VAL A 156 26.19 -33.57 81.98
C VAL A 156 27.66 -33.22 82.15
N ASP A 157 28.50 -34.17 82.60
CA ASP A 157 29.94 -33.95 82.76
C ASP A 157 30.64 -33.74 81.41
N ASP A 158 30.22 -34.43 80.35
CA ASP A 158 30.79 -34.27 79.00
C ASP A 158 30.39 -32.93 78.35
N VAL A 159 29.14 -32.48 78.53
CA VAL A 159 28.70 -31.16 78.04
C VAL A 159 29.44 -30.03 78.75
N ILE A 160 29.70 -30.16 80.06
CA ILE A 160 30.48 -29.17 80.83
C ILE A 160 31.91 -29.08 80.29
N LYS A 161 32.55 -30.23 80.02
CA LYS A 161 33.90 -30.27 79.43
C LYS A 161 33.98 -29.67 78.04
N GLU A 162 32.99 -29.92 77.18
CA GLU A 162 32.99 -29.40 75.81
C GLU A 162 32.77 -27.87 75.78
N VAL A 163 31.95 -27.34 76.69
CA VAL A 163 31.74 -25.90 76.88
C VAL A 163 33.00 -25.22 77.43
N GLU A 164 33.73 -25.86 78.34
CA GLU A 164 35.04 -25.36 78.81
C GLU A 164 36.10 -25.39 77.70
N ALA A 165 36.15 -26.45 76.89
CA ALA A 165 37.11 -26.58 75.78
C ALA A 165 36.88 -25.52 74.68
N LYS A 166 35.63 -25.15 74.41
CA LYS A 166 35.29 -24.12 73.41
C LYS A 166 35.47 -22.68 73.90
N ARG A 167 35.65 -22.48 75.22
CA ARG A 167 35.88 -21.17 75.84
C ARG A 167 37.36 -20.76 75.87
N TRP A 168 38.27 -21.68 75.55
CA TRP A 168 39.72 -21.45 75.50
C TRP A 168 40.33 -21.48 74.09
N ASN A 169 39.50 -21.43 73.04
CA ASN A 169 39.87 -21.02 71.69
C ASN A 169 39.04 -19.80 71.28
#